data_AF-A0A7C6MBI5-F1
#
_entry.id   AF-A0A7C6MBI5-F1
#
_cell.length_a   1.000
_cell.length_b   1.000
_cell.length_c   1.000
_cell.angle_alpha   90.00
_cell.angle_beta   90.00
_cell.angle_gamma   90.00
#
_symmetry.space_group_name_H-M   'P 1'
#
loop_
_entity.id
_entity.type
_entity.pdbx_description
1 polymer ?
#
loop_
_entity_poly.entity_id
_entity_poly.type
_entity_poly.pdbx_seq_one_letter_code
_entity_poly.pdbx_strand_id
1 'polypeptide(L)' 'MTLFENHIVYPEGETREIDHQLSVNDIVDINGYPLQKPLPTNRMIAYHVCRKRTAENRGLIVTWFFLEQLNAGELLEYT' A
#
# COMPACT_ATOMS: atom_id res chain seq x y z
N MET A 1 9.42 -14.11 -20.42
CA MET A 1 9.60 -13.38 -19.14
C MET A 1 8.36 -12.54 -18.95
N THR A 2 7.57 -12.82 -17.93
CA THR A 2 6.44 -11.98 -17.51
C THR A 2 6.99 -10.78 -16.76
N LEU A 3 6.62 -9.57 -17.17
CA LEU A 3 6.91 -8.36 -16.40
C LEU A 3 5.86 -8.20 -15.31
N PHE A 4 6.27 -7.63 -14.18
CA PHE A 4 5.38 -7.26 -13.08
C PHE A 4 5.53 -5.77 -12.83
N GLU A 5 4.42 -5.05 -12.83
CA GLU A 5 4.33 -3.64 -12.47
C GLU A 5 3.41 -3.52 -11.26
N ASN A 6 3.90 -2.90 -10.19
CA ASN A 6 3.15 -2.71 -8.95
C ASN A 6 2.95 -1.21 -8.73
N HIS A 7 1.71 -0.79 -8.51
CA HIS A 7 1.36 0.60 -8.26
C HIS A 7 0.53 0.73 -7.00
N ILE A 8 0.83 1.72 -6.17
CA ILE A 8 -0.03 2.17 -5.08
C ILE A 8 -0.89 3.34 -5.56
N VAL A 9 -2.13 3.39 -5.09
CA VAL A 9 -3.11 4.44 -5.40
C VAL A 9 -3.49 5.10 -4.09
N TYR A 10 -3.10 6.36 -3.92
CA TYR A 10 -3.40 7.16 -2.75
C TYR A 10 -4.88 7.58 -2.75
N PRO A 11 -5.45 7.92 -1.57
CA PRO A 11 -6.84 8.38 -1.47
C PRO A 11 -7.13 9.65 -2.28
N GLU A 12 -6.10 10.46 -2.57
CA GLU A 12 -6.20 11.66 -3.42
C GLU A 12 -6.28 11.34 -4.92
N GLY A 13 -6.15 10.06 -5.30
CA GLY A 13 -6.17 9.60 -6.69
C GLY A 13 -4.80 9.60 -7.37
N GLU A 14 -3.76 10.08 -6.68
CA GLU A 14 -2.38 9.94 -7.13
C GLU A 14 -1.95 8.47 -7.16
N THR A 15 -1.10 8.11 -8.12
CA THR A 15 -0.57 6.76 -8.24
C THR A 15 0.95 6.78 -8.27
N ARG A 16 1.57 5.77 -7.68
CA ARG A 16 3.02 5.64 -7.63
C ARG A 16 3.44 4.20 -7.86
N GLU A 17 4.45 4.01 -8.69
CA GLU A 17 5.06 2.70 -8.90
C GLU A 17 5.94 2.31 -7.72
N ILE A 18 5.89 1.03 -7.36
CA ILE A 18 6.71 0.41 -6.33
C ILE A 18 7.37 -0.85 -6.90
N ASP A 19 8.57 -1.17 -6.43
CA ASP A 19 9.31 -2.36 -6.90
C ASP A 19 8.89 -3.63 -6.14
N HIS A 20 8.28 -3.48 -4.97
CA HIS A 20 7.83 -4.57 -4.12
C HIS A 20 6.33 -4.85 -4.25
N GLN A 21 5.93 -6.05 -3.84
CA GLN A 21 4.52 -6.42 -3.77
C GLN A 21 3.97 -6.13 -2.37
N LEU A 22 2.72 -5.67 -2.29
CA LEU A 22 1.98 -5.49 -1.05
C LEU A 22 0.85 -6.52 -0.93
N SER A 23 0.37 -6.76 0.30
CA SER A 23 -0.83 -7.56 0.54
C SER A 23 -1.97 -6.68 1.04
N VAL A 24 -3.20 -7.16 0.87
CA VAL A 24 -4.36 -6.52 1.51
C VAL A 24 -4.21 -6.65 3.02
N ASN A 25 -4.49 -5.56 3.74
CA ASN A 25 -4.21 -5.36 5.17
C ASN A 25 -2.77 -5.06 5.58
N ASP A 26 -1.84 -4.92 4.64
CA ASP A 26 -0.56 -4.29 4.95
C ASP A 26 -0.76 -2.83 5.35
N ILE A 27 0.04 -2.37 6.30
CA ILE A 27 0.16 -0.97 6.66
C ILE A 27 1.48 -0.49 6.10
N VAL A 28 1.44 0.58 5.30
CA VAL A 28 2.61 1.14 4.63
C VAL A 28 2.78 2.61 4.98
N ASP A 29 4.02 3.08 4.92
CA ASP A 29 4.35 4.51 4.99
C ASP A 29 3.92 5.24 3.70
N ILE A 30 4.02 6.57 3.67
CA ILE A 30 3.79 7.40 2.46
C ILE A 30 4.60 6.94 1.24
N ASN A 31 5.76 6.32 1.45
CA ASN A 31 6.59 5.79 0.36
C ASN A 31 6.17 4.39 -0.14
N GLY A 32 5.14 3.79 0.45
CA GLY A 32 4.68 2.44 0.13
C GLY A 32 5.46 1.33 0.83
N TYR A 33 6.42 1.63 1.71
CA TYR A 33 7.14 0.62 2.47
C TYR A 33 6.30 0.09 3.64
N PRO A 34 6.21 -1.24 3.83
CA PRO A 34 5.46 -1.82 4.95
C PRO A 34 6.07 -1.42 6.28
N LEU A 35 5.21 -0.97 7.19
CA LEU A 35 5.56 -0.64 8.56
C LEU A 35 5.50 -1.89 9.43
N GLN A 36 6.58 -2.11 10.20
CA GLN A 36 6.62 -3.22 11.15
C GLN A 36 5.76 -2.90 12.38
N LYS A 37 4.99 -3.90 12.82
CA LYS A 37 4.17 -3.84 14.04
C LYS A 37 4.94 -4.43 15.22
N PRO A 38 4.82 -3.89 16.45
CA PRO A 38 4.02 -2.71 16.80
C PRO A 38 4.62 -1.42 16.23
N LEU A 39 3.76 -0.50 15.83
CA LEU A 39 4.17 0.80 15.30
C LEU A 39 4.85 1.61 16.41
N PRO A 40 5.96 2.31 16.12
CA PRO A 40 6.68 3.07 17.14
C PRO A 40 5.91 4.30 17.63
N THR A 41 4.99 4.83 16.81
CA THR A 41 4.15 5.97 17.17
C THR A 41 2.87 6.02 16.33
N ASN A 42 1.80 6.58 16.89
CA ASN A 42 0.58 6.92 16.16
C ASN A 42 0.64 8.31 15.49
N ARG A 43 1.76 9.04 15.64
CA ARG A 43 2.01 10.34 14.99
C ARG A 43 2.82 10.18 13.71
N MET A 44 2.35 9.34 12.79
CA MET A 44 2.98 9.15 11.49
C MET A 44 1.93 9.04 10.38
N ILE A 45 2.35 9.29 9.14
CA ILE A 45 1.50 9.11 7.97
C ILE A 45 1.62 7.63 7.58
N ALA A 46 0.53 6.89 7.78
CA ALA A 46 0.44 5.50 7.43
C ALA A 46 -0.83 5.25 6.63
N TYR A 47 -0.73 4.30 5.71
CA TYR A 47 -1.80 3.91 4.82
C TYR A 47 -2.06 2.41 4.96
N HIS A 48 -3.33 2.03 4.97
CA HIS A 48 -3.75 0.64 4.92
C HIS A 48 -4.09 0.24 3.48
N VAL A 49 -3.63 -0.93 3.07
CA VAL A 49 -3.96 -1.50 1.76
C VAL A 49 -5.35 -2.14 1.85
N CYS A 50 -6.38 -1.38 1.48
CA CYS A 50 -7.76 -1.82 1.55
C CYS A 50 -8.13 -2.78 0.41
N ARG A 51 -7.63 -2.51 -0.80
CA ARG A 51 -7.96 -3.30 -1.99
C ARG A 51 -6.73 -3.53 -2.85
N LYS A 52 -6.63 -4.73 -3.42
CA LYS A 52 -5.71 -5.04 -4.52
C LYS A 52 -6.51 -5.33 -5.79
N ARG A 53 -5.99 -4.90 -6.93
CA ARG A 53 -6.53 -5.20 -8.26
C ARG A 53 -5.37 -5.59 -9.17
N THR A 54 -5.41 -6.78 -9.74
CA THR A 54 -4.40 -7.23 -10.70
C THR A 54 -5.05 -7.34 -12.08
N ALA A 55 -4.37 -6.87 -13.11
CA ALA A 55 -4.72 -7.09 -14.50
C ALA A 55 -3.53 -7.67 -15.25
N GLU A 56 -3.81 -8.62 -16.13
CA GLU A 56 -2.82 -9.17 -17.06
C GLU A 56 -3.07 -8.58 -18.45
N ASN A 57 -2.03 -8.06 -19.08
CA ASN A 57 -2.09 -7.57 -20.44
C ASN A 57 -0.87 -8.05 -21.24
N ARG A 58 -1.09 -8.97 -22.17
CA ARG A 58 -0.07 -9.46 -23.13
C ARG A 58 1.28 -9.84 -22.48
N GLY A 59 1.25 -10.50 -21.31
CA GLY A 59 2.44 -10.95 -20.59
C GLY A 59 3.04 -9.93 -19.60
N LEU A 60 2.39 -8.78 -19.42
CA LEU A 60 2.63 -7.84 -18.33
C LEU A 60 1.53 -7.99 -17.28
N ILE A 61 1.91 -8.15 -16.01
CA ILE A 61 1.00 -8.23 -14.88
C ILE A 61 1.10 -6.91 -14.12
N VAL A 62 0.04 -6.10 -14.20
CA VAL A 62 -0.05 -4.82 -13.49
C VAL A 62 -0.92 -5.00 -12.26
N THR A 63 -0.42 -4.63 -11.09
CA THR A 63 -1.18 -4.67 -9.84
C THR A 63 -1.32 -3.28 -9.24
N TRP A 64 -2.55 -2.87 -8.97
CA TRP A 64 -2.89 -1.64 -8.26
C TRP A 64 -3.31 -1.96 -6.83
N PHE A 65 -2.66 -1.32 -5.87
CA PHE A 65 -2.93 -1.37 -4.44
C PHE A 65 -3.58 -0.07 -4.01
N PHE A 66 -4.85 -0.12 -3.66
CA PHE A 66 -5.60 1.04 -3.20
C PHE A 66 -5.35 1.24 -1.72
N LEU A 67 -4.89 2.44 -1.40
CA LEU A 67 -4.50 2.87 -0.06
C LEU A 67 -5.60 3.71 0.57
N GLU A 68 -5.85 3.48 1.86
CA GLU A 68 -6.66 4.34 2.72
C GLU A 68 -5.78 4.92 3.83
N GLN A 69 -5.85 6.23 4.06
CA GLN A 69 -5.05 6.86 5.11
C GLN A 69 -5.60 6.49 6.48
N LEU A 70 -4.73 5.98 7.35
CA LEU A 70 -5.08 5.70 8.74
C LEU A 70 -4.99 6.97 9.58
N ASN A 71 -5.97 7.13 10.47
CA ASN A 71 -5.98 8.20 11.45
C ASN A 71 -5.22 7.78 12.72
N ALA A 72 -4.87 8.75 13.57
CA ALA A 72 -4.19 8.49 14.84
C ALA A 72 -4.95 7.53 15.78
N GLY A 73 -6.28 7.48 15.67
CA GLY A 73 -7.12 6.52 16.39
C GLY A 73 -6.89 5.09 15.94
N GLU A 74 -7.00 4.82 14.64
CA GLU A 74 -6.74 3.50 14.05
C GLU A 74 -5.29 3.05 14.28
N LEU A 75 -4.33 3.98 14.25
CA LEU A 75 -2.92 3.67 14.50
C LEU A 75 -2.62 3.23 15.93
N LEU A 76 -3.45 3.61 16.92
CA LEU A 76 -3.32 3.14 18.29
C LEU A 76 -3.60 1.64 18.41
N GLU A 77 -4.41 1.06 17.53
CA GLU A 77 -4.69 -0.38 17.54
C GLU A 77 -3.48 -1.21 17.10
N TYR A 78 -2.47 -0.57 16.51
CA TYR A 78 -1.26 -1.19 16.00
C TYR A 78 0.02 -0.78 16.75
N THR A 79 -0.08 0.04 17.80
CA THR A 79 1.04 0.46 18.68
C THR A 79 1.16 -0.46 19.89
#